data_AF-A0A447QE46-F1
#
_entry.id   AF-A0A447QE46-F1
#
_cell.length_a   1.000
_cell.length_b   1.000
_cell.length_c   1.000
_cell.angle_alpha   90.00
_cell.angle_beta   90.00
_cell.angle_gamma   90.00
#
_symmetry.space_group_name_H-M   'P 1'
#
loop_
_entity.id
_entity.type
_entity.pdbx_description
1 polymer ?
#
loop_
_entity_poly.entity_id
_entity_poly.type
_entity_poly.pdbx_seq_one_letter_code
_entity_poly.pdbx_strand_id
1 'polypeptide(L)'
;MVLTPLAPGALKDSPLTRRIFNLGWQALRNEQRRQGWHCLRAEALGLPAGGEGFISLQAAAPQVKQCCIRLEETHPAGRLWDIDVLDAQGRILSRDDCGLPARRCLLCDQPARLCARQRRHDVGQLLAAMEETLNAAIAAR
;
A
#
# COMPACT_ATOMS: atom_id res chain seq x y z
N MET A 1 7.76 -2.69 -8.46
CA MET A 1 6.74 -2.20 -7.50
C MET A 1 7.42 -1.82 -6.20
N VAL A 2 6.85 -0.84 -5.51
CA VAL A 2 7.29 -0.32 -4.21
C VAL A 2 6.12 -0.39 -3.25
N LEU A 3 6.32 -0.93 -2.05
CA LEU A 3 5.35 -1.01 -0.96
C LEU A 3 5.82 -0.10 0.16
N THR A 4 4.92 0.76 0.65
CA THR A 4 5.08 1.46 1.93
C THR A 4 3.79 1.37 2.75
N PRO A 5 3.85 1.40 4.09
CA PRO A 5 2.66 1.50 4.92
C PRO A 5 2.14 2.95 4.92
N LEU A 6 0.83 3.11 5.07
CA LEU A 6 0.24 4.39 5.43
C LEU A 6 0.85 4.86 6.76
N ALA A 7 1.45 6.05 6.76
CA ALA A 7 2.15 6.58 7.92
C ALA A 7 1.83 8.08 8.11
N PRO A 8 0.70 8.43 8.75
CA PRO A 8 0.35 9.81 9.07
C PRO A 8 1.26 10.36 10.18
N GLY A 9 1.37 11.70 10.26
CA GLY A 9 2.19 12.35 11.28
C GLY A 9 3.70 12.22 11.06
N ALA A 10 4.48 12.50 12.11
CA ALA A 10 5.95 12.55 12.04
C ALA A 10 6.61 11.18 12.28
N LEU A 11 5.98 10.31 13.08
CA LEU A 11 6.54 8.99 13.41
C LEU A 11 6.23 7.98 12.30
N LYS A 12 7.21 7.73 11.43
CA LYS A 12 7.05 6.82 10.29
C LYS A 12 7.33 5.36 10.63
N ASP A 13 8.27 5.14 11.56
CA ASP A 13 8.62 3.83 12.05
C ASP A 13 8.03 3.61 13.46
N SER A 14 7.07 2.70 13.56
CA SER A 14 6.40 2.34 14.81
C SER A 14 5.98 0.86 14.79
N PRO A 15 5.66 0.25 15.95
CA PRO A 15 5.13 -1.11 15.98
C PRO A 15 3.92 -1.30 15.06
N LEU A 16 3.04 -0.30 14.96
CA LEU A 16 1.87 -0.33 14.07
C LEU A 16 2.29 -0.34 12.59
N THR A 17 3.13 0.60 12.15
CA THR A 17 3.53 0.69 10.72
C THR A 17 4.37 -0.51 10.29
N ARG A 18 5.21 -1.07 11.18
CA ARG A 18 5.94 -2.33 10.93
C ARG A 18 5.01 -3.51 10.73
N ARG A 19 3.95 -3.66 11.54
CA ARG A 19 2.96 -4.74 11.38
C ARG A 19 2.17 -4.60 10.07
N ILE A 20 1.75 -3.37 9.76
CA ILE A 20 1.07 -3.05 8.48
C ILE A 20 1.96 -3.42 7.30
N PHE A 21 3.23 -3.01 7.33
CA PHE A 21 4.20 -3.32 6.28
C PHE A 21 4.41 -4.82 6.11
N ASN A 22 4.66 -5.54 7.20
CA ASN A 22 4.89 -6.99 7.15
C ASN A 22 3.69 -7.74 6.57
N LEU A 23 2.46 -7.33 6.91
CA LEU A 23 1.24 -7.89 6.36
C LEU A 23 1.13 -7.63 4.85
N GLY A 24 1.42 -6.40 4.41
CA GLY A 24 1.42 -6.01 3.00
C GLY A 24 2.48 -6.74 2.19
N TRP A 25 3.67 -6.91 2.76
CA TRP A 25 4.76 -7.64 2.14
C TRP A 25 4.38 -9.10 1.87
N GLN A 26 3.81 -9.78 2.87
CA GLN A 26 3.30 -11.14 2.71
C GLN A 26 2.21 -11.21 1.64
N ALA A 27 1.25 -10.29 1.65
CA ALA A 27 0.16 -10.23 0.68
C ALA A 27 0.68 -10.05 -0.76
N LEU A 28 1.61 -9.12 -0.98
CA LEU A 28 2.24 -8.89 -2.28
C LEU A 28 3.05 -10.08 -2.78
N ARG A 29 3.82 -10.74 -1.90
CA ARG A 29 4.59 -11.94 -2.26
C ARG A 29 3.65 -13.10 -2.63
N ASN A 30 2.53 -13.25 -1.94
CA ASN A 30 1.52 -14.25 -2.29
C ASN A 30 0.85 -13.96 -3.63
N GLU A 31 0.47 -12.71 -3.89
CA GLU A 31 -0.13 -12.31 -5.15
C GLU A 31 0.86 -12.49 -6.32
N GLN A 32 2.12 -12.13 -6.14
CA GLN A 32 3.20 -12.40 -7.11
C GLN A 32 3.29 -13.89 -7.47
N ARG A 33 3.25 -14.78 -6.47
CA ARG A 33 3.26 -16.24 -6.69
C ARG A 33 2.00 -16.71 -7.40
N ARG A 34 0.83 -16.21 -6.98
CA ARG A 34 -0.48 -16.57 -7.56
C ARG A 34 -0.59 -16.19 -9.04
N GLN A 35 -0.01 -15.06 -9.43
CA GLN A 35 0.05 -14.61 -10.83
C GLN A 35 1.12 -15.36 -11.65
N GLY A 36 2.00 -16.13 -11.00
CA GLY A 36 3.11 -16.81 -11.67
C GLY A 36 4.20 -15.86 -12.19
N TRP A 37 4.28 -14.63 -11.69
CA TRP A 37 5.28 -13.67 -12.15
C TRP A 37 6.67 -14.03 -11.69
N HIS A 38 7.62 -14.11 -12.63
CA HIS A 38 9.01 -14.33 -12.31
C HIS A 38 9.58 -13.10 -11.58
N CYS A 39 10.08 -13.33 -10.37
CA CYS A 39 10.63 -12.29 -9.50
C CYS A 39 12.14 -12.18 -9.71
N LEU A 40 12.59 -11.08 -10.32
CA LEU A 40 14.01 -10.81 -10.58
C LEU A 40 14.74 -10.39 -9.30
N ARG A 41 14.09 -9.57 -8.47
CA ARG A 41 14.62 -9.12 -7.18
C ARG A 41 13.48 -8.78 -6.23
N ALA A 42 13.66 -9.07 -4.95
CA ALA A 42 12.78 -8.60 -3.90
C ALA A 42 13.60 -8.23 -2.66
N GLU A 43 13.32 -7.08 -2.08
CA GLU A 43 14.04 -6.54 -0.93
C GLU A 43 13.07 -5.81 -0.01
N ALA A 44 13.23 -5.98 1.30
CA ALA A 44 12.44 -5.30 2.31
C ALA A 44 13.42 -4.62 3.29
N LEU A 45 13.22 -3.33 3.51
CA LEU A 45 14.11 -2.46 4.27
C LEU A 45 13.34 -1.89 5.47
N GLY A 46 13.94 -1.96 6.65
CA GLY A 46 13.50 -1.22 7.82
C GLY A 46 14.29 0.08 7.95
N LEU A 47 13.68 1.21 7.64
CA LEU A 47 14.33 2.52 7.66
C LEU A 47 13.72 3.41 8.75
N PRO A 48 14.43 4.47 9.21
CA PRO A 48 13.84 5.49 10.07
C PRO A 48 12.60 6.16 9.44
N ALA A 49 12.56 6.21 8.11
CA ALA A 49 11.42 6.71 7.33
C ALA A 49 10.24 5.71 7.22
N GLY A 50 10.33 4.55 7.87
CA GLY A 50 9.34 3.47 7.80
C GLY A 50 9.84 2.25 7.02
N GLY A 51 8.98 1.23 6.91
CA GLY A 51 9.26 0.04 6.11
C GLY A 51 9.08 0.31 4.62
N GLU A 52 10.06 -0.06 3.82
CA GLU A 52 10.01 0.04 2.35
C GLU A 52 10.28 -1.32 1.72
N GLY A 53 9.46 -1.70 0.74
CA GLY A 53 9.56 -2.99 0.05
C GLY A 53 9.66 -2.80 -1.44
N PHE A 54 10.65 -3.42 -2.07
CA PHE A 54 10.90 -3.35 -3.51
C PHE A 54 10.76 -4.72 -4.12
N ILE A 55 9.99 -4.85 -5.20
CA ILE A 55 9.89 -6.09 -5.98
C ILE A 55 10.02 -5.76 -7.48
N SER A 56 10.99 -6.36 -8.14
CA SER A 56 11.20 -6.32 -9.58
C SER A 56 10.68 -7.61 -10.20
N LEU A 57 9.78 -7.49 -11.18
CA LEU A 57 9.07 -8.59 -11.81
C LEU A 57 9.24 -8.57 -13.31
N GLN A 58 9.30 -9.75 -13.91
CA GLN A 58 9.18 -9.93 -15.36
C GLN A 58 7.70 -10.04 -15.74
N ALA A 59 7.01 -8.89 -15.80
CA ALA A 59 5.59 -8.77 -16.11
C ALA A 59 5.25 -7.38 -16.69
N ALA A 60 4.13 -7.27 -17.41
CA ALA A 60 3.67 -5.99 -17.94
C ALA A 60 3.23 -5.05 -16.80
N ALA A 61 3.82 -3.85 -16.73
CA ALA A 61 3.54 -2.89 -15.66
C ALA A 61 2.04 -2.56 -15.48
N PRO A 62 1.22 -2.39 -16.54
CA PRO A 62 -0.22 -2.17 -16.37
C PRO A 62 -0.94 -3.34 -15.68
N GLN A 63 -0.59 -4.58 -16.03
CA GLN A 63 -1.15 -5.79 -15.41
C GLN A 63 -0.77 -5.86 -13.92
N VAL A 64 0.49 -5.54 -13.61
CA VAL A 64 0.98 -5.45 -12.23
C VAL A 64 0.23 -4.37 -11.46
N LYS A 65 0.03 -3.18 -12.04
CA LYS A 65 -0.70 -2.09 -11.40
C LYS A 65 -2.15 -2.45 -11.09
N GLN A 66 -2.88 -3.03 -12.04
CA GLN A 66 -4.26 -3.47 -11.82
C GLN A 66 -4.37 -4.49 -10.69
N CYS A 67 -3.42 -5.42 -10.61
CA CYS A 67 -3.34 -6.41 -9.55
C CYS A 67 -3.06 -5.79 -8.17
N CYS A 68 -2.11 -4.85 -8.10
CA CYS A 68 -1.85 -4.10 -6.87
C CYS A 68 -3.08 -3.28 -6.42
N ILE A 69 -3.75 -2.60 -7.34
CA ILE A 69 -4.99 -1.86 -7.03
C ILE A 69 -6.08 -2.79 -6.49
N ARG A 70 -6.28 -3.95 -7.15
CA ARG A 70 -7.24 -4.95 -6.66
C ARG A 70 -6.89 -5.39 -5.25
N LEU A 71 -5.61 -5.64 -4.97
CA LEU A 71 -5.15 -6.04 -3.64
C LEU A 71 -5.43 -4.95 -2.59
N GLU A 72 -5.19 -3.67 -2.91
CA GLU A 72 -5.51 -2.54 -2.03
C GLU A 72 -7.01 -2.40 -1.75
N GLU A 73 -7.86 -2.78 -2.71
CA GLU A 73 -9.32 -2.66 -2.61
C GLU A 73 -9.99 -3.85 -1.92
N THR A 74 -9.48 -5.08 -2.14
CA THR A 74 -10.14 -6.29 -1.65
C THR A 74 -9.53 -6.86 -0.38
N HIS A 75 -8.26 -6.57 -0.08
CA HIS A 75 -7.66 -7.05 1.17
C HIS A 75 -8.19 -6.21 2.34
N PRO A 76 -8.55 -6.81 3.49
CA PRO A 76 -9.06 -6.06 4.65
C PRO A 76 -8.11 -4.95 5.14
N ALA A 77 -6.80 -5.19 5.10
CA ALA A 77 -5.76 -4.19 5.37
C ALA A 77 -5.29 -3.38 4.14
N GLY A 78 -5.89 -3.59 2.96
CA GLY A 78 -5.42 -3.03 1.69
C GLY A 78 -5.34 -1.50 1.70
N ARG A 79 -6.28 -0.87 2.40
CA ARG A 79 -6.32 0.59 2.61
C ARG A 79 -5.27 1.11 3.58
N LEU A 80 -4.38 0.28 4.10
CA LEU A 80 -3.24 0.67 4.93
C LEU A 80 -1.92 0.61 4.17
N TRP A 81 -1.93 0.23 2.89
CA TRP A 81 -0.74 0.16 2.05
C TRP A 81 -0.74 1.25 1.01
N ASP A 82 0.45 1.60 0.52
CA ASP A 82 0.66 2.37 -0.68
C ASP A 82 1.55 1.54 -1.61
N ILE A 83 0.99 1.13 -2.76
CA ILE A 83 1.65 0.23 -3.70
C ILE A 83 1.85 0.92 -5.06
N ASP A 84 3.08 1.37 -5.26
CA ASP A 84 3.51 1.99 -6.51
C ASP A 84 4.04 0.96 -7.49
N VAL A 85 3.68 1.12 -8.76
CA VAL A 85 4.19 0.29 -9.85
C VAL A 85 4.85 1.21 -10.86
N LEU A 86 6.09 0.88 -11.20
CA LEU A 86 6.88 1.60 -12.18
C LEU A 86 7.02 0.74 -13.42
N ASP A 87 7.03 1.36 -14.60
CA ASP A 87 7.41 0.69 -15.84
C ASP A 87 8.95 0.55 -15.98
N ALA A 88 9.39 -0.04 -17.09
CA ALA A 88 10.81 -0.25 -17.37
C ALA A 88 11.58 1.08 -17.59
N GLN A 89 10.88 2.20 -17.81
CA GLN A 89 11.45 3.53 -17.94
C GLN A 89 11.47 4.28 -16.60
N GLY A 90 10.98 3.67 -15.52
CA GLY A 90 10.91 4.27 -14.20
C GLY A 90 9.73 5.23 -14.01
N ARG A 91 8.77 5.28 -14.93
CA ARG A 91 7.54 6.07 -14.75
C ARG A 91 6.60 5.33 -13.80
N ILE A 92 6.12 6.03 -12.77
CA ILE A 92 5.08 5.52 -11.87
C ILE A 92 3.73 5.52 -12.61
N LEU A 93 3.04 4.39 -12.58
CA LEU A 93 1.68 4.24 -13.09
C LEU A 93 0.67 4.71 -12.02
N SER A 94 -0.18 5.64 -12.42
CA SER A 94 -1.27 6.17 -11.61
C SER A 94 -2.53 5.29 -11.71
N ARG A 95 -3.53 5.60 -10.88
CA ARG A 95 -4.86 4.99 -11.00
C ARG A 95 -5.61 5.50 -12.24
N ASP A 96 -5.38 6.76 -12.60
CA ASP A 96 -5.96 7.38 -13.80
C ASP A 96 -5.44 6.72 -15.09
N ASP A 97 -4.16 6.33 -15.12
CA ASP A 97 -3.58 5.53 -16.23
C ASP A 97 -4.30 4.18 -16.42
N CYS A 98 -5.03 3.70 -15.41
CA CYS A 98 -5.84 2.49 -15.44
C CYS A 98 -7.36 2.75 -15.54
N GLY A 99 -7.78 4.01 -15.71
CA GLY A 99 -9.20 4.40 -15.77
C GLY A 99 -9.95 4.23 -14.44
N LEU A 100 -9.24 4.23 -13.30
CA LEU A 100 -9.81 3.97 -11.98
C LEU A 100 -9.87 5.25 -11.13
N PRO A 101 -10.90 5.42 -10.28
CA PRO A 101 -11.05 6.62 -9.48
C PRO A 101 -9.94 6.73 -8.43
N ALA A 102 -9.69 7.95 -7.97
CA ALA A 102 -8.78 8.20 -6.86
C ALA A 102 -9.15 7.40 -5.60
N ARG A 103 -8.13 6.99 -4.83
CA ARG A 103 -8.32 6.28 -3.57
C ARG A 103 -9.07 7.16 -2.57
N ARG A 104 -10.09 6.58 -1.91
CA ARG A 104 -10.85 7.22 -0.82
C ARG A 104 -10.05 7.29 0.48
N CYS A 105 -10.24 8.37 1.24
CA CYS A 105 -9.62 8.64 2.53
C CYS A 105 -9.98 7.60 3.59
N LEU A 106 -9.04 7.16 4.42
CA LEU A 106 -9.27 6.11 5.44
C LEU A 106 -10.55 6.36 6.26
N LEU A 107 -10.79 7.63 6.62
CA LEU A 107 -11.86 8.06 7.52
C LEU A 107 -13.14 8.58 6.83
N CYS A 108 -13.13 8.85 5.53
CA CYS A 108 -14.31 9.38 4.82
C CYS A 108 -14.28 9.05 3.31
N ASP A 109 -15.36 9.35 2.59
CA ASP A 109 -15.47 9.01 1.16
C ASP A 109 -14.76 10.00 0.22
N GLN A 110 -14.12 11.05 0.74
CA GLN A 110 -13.37 12.01 -0.08
C GLN A 110 -12.06 11.41 -0.61
N PRO A 111 -11.52 11.88 -1.75
CA PRO A 111 -10.20 11.48 -2.21
C PRO A 111 -9.12 11.70 -1.14
N ALA A 112 -8.32 10.67 -0.86
CA ALA A 112 -7.31 10.68 0.21
C ALA A 112 -6.30 11.83 0.06
N ARG A 113 -5.91 12.14 -1.18
CA ARG A 113 -4.98 13.25 -1.50
C ARG A 113 -5.56 14.61 -1.13
N LEU A 114 -6.88 14.80 -1.25
CA LEU A 114 -7.55 16.04 -0.83
C LEU A 114 -7.54 16.16 0.69
N CYS A 115 -7.91 15.11 1.41
CA CYS A 115 -7.89 15.11 2.88
C CYS A 115 -6.47 15.36 3.42
N ALA A 116 -5.45 14.73 2.83
CA ALA A 116 -4.05 14.94 3.22
C ALA A 116 -3.60 16.39 3.00
N ARG A 117 -3.91 16.97 1.82
CA ARG A 117 -3.58 18.37 1.51
C ARG A 117 -4.28 19.37 2.43
N GLN A 118 -5.55 19.10 2.76
CA GLN A 118 -6.36 19.97 3.63
C GLN A 118 -6.09 19.75 5.12
N ARG A 119 -5.29 18.73 5.49
CA ARG A 119 -5.15 18.27 6.88
C ARG A 119 -6.52 18.11 7.55
N ARG A 120 -7.47 17.53 6.81
CA ARG A 120 -8.89 17.48 7.19
C ARG A 120 -9.14 16.68 8.48
N HIS A 121 -8.30 15.69 8.74
CA HIS A 121 -8.46 14.79 9.87
C HIS A 121 -7.28 14.90 10.81
N ASP A 122 -7.56 14.70 12.10
CA ASP A 122 -6.52 14.62 13.12
C ASP A 122 -5.66 13.36 12.93
N VAL A 123 -4.39 13.45 13.29
CA VAL A 123 -3.44 12.35 13.16
C VAL A 123 -3.82 11.20 14.11
N GLY A 124 -4.28 11.50 15.33
CA GLY A 124 -4.74 10.49 16.28
C GLY A 124 -5.94 9.70 15.76
N GLN A 125 -6.90 10.36 15.10
CA GLN A 125 -8.03 9.69 14.44
C GLN A 125 -7.57 8.73 13.33
N LEU A 126 -6.60 9.15 12.52
CA LEU A 126 -6.03 8.28 11.48
C LEU A 126 -5.31 7.08 12.08
N LEU A 127 -4.51 7.27 13.13
CA LEU A 127 -3.79 6.19 13.81
C LEU A 127 -4.75 5.18 14.45
N ALA A 128 -5.82 5.65 15.11
CA ALA A 128 -6.86 4.79 15.66
C ALA A 128 -7.53 3.94 14.57
N ALA A 129 -7.97 4.56 13.47
CA ALA A 129 -8.58 3.83 12.36
C ALA A 129 -7.61 2.85 11.67
N MET A 130 -6.31 3.18 11.61
CA MET A 130 -5.29 2.26 11.10
C MET A 130 -5.18 1.02 11.99
N GLU A 131 -5.18 1.19 13.31
CA GLU A 131 -5.12 0.10 14.28
C GLU A 131 -6.37 -0.77 14.23
N GLU A 132 -7.56 -0.17 14.20
CA GLU A 132 -8.84 -0.88 14.04
C GLU A 132 -8.86 -1.71 12.75
N THR A 133 -8.47 -1.10 11.62
CA THR A 133 -8.42 -1.78 10.31
C THR A 133 -7.44 -2.95 10.34
N LEU A 134 -6.26 -2.78 10.95
CA LEU A 134 -5.27 -3.84 11.07
C LEU A 134 -5.79 -5.00 11.94
N ASN A 135 -6.39 -4.68 13.09
CA ASN A 135 -6.92 -5.68 14.01
C ASN A 135 -8.03 -6.50 13.36
N ALA A 136 -8.97 -5.85 12.67
CA ALA A 136 -10.01 -6.52 11.89
C ALA A 136 -9.41 -7.43 10.80
N ALA A 137 -8.37 -6.97 10.09
CA ALA A 137 -7.71 -7.75 9.06
C ALA A 137 -6.98 -8.99 9.58
N ILE A 138 -6.44 -8.94 10.80
CA ILE A 138 -5.79 -10.08 11.44
C ILE A 138 -6.81 -11.07 11.99
N ALA A 139 -7.93 -10.58 12.54
CA ALA A 139 -8.99 -11.44 13.09
C ALA A 139 -9.78 -12.21 12.03
N ALA A 140 -9.80 -11.72 10.79
CA ALA A 140 -10.50 -12.36 9.66
C ALA A 140 -9.69 -13.48 8.96
N ARG A 141 -8.53 -13.87 9.51
CA ARG A 141 -7.66 -14.95 9.02
C ARG A 141 -7.85 -16.23 9.82
#